data_AF-A0A3D2SUP0-F1
#
_entry.id   AF-A0A3D2SUP0-F1
#
_cell.length_a   1.000
_cell.length_b   1.000
_cell.length_c   1.000
_cell.angle_alpha   90.00
_cell.angle_beta   90.00
_cell.angle_gamma   90.00
#
_symmetry.space_group_name_H-M   'P 1'
#
loop_
_entity.id
_entity.type
_entity.pdbx_description
1 polymer ?
#
loop_
_entity_poly.entity_id
_entity_poly.type
_entity_poly.pdbx_seq_one_letter_code
_entity_poly.pdbx_strand_id
1 'polypeptide(L)'
;MTVHTFPQSLSPGNEQIEYWHSSKADVEGSRNWLGIKSPVVDDLVMKIVNAESREDLVAYTRALDRVLKWGYYVIPQWHLNKFRLAYNSKIAMPETMAPYASDLTSTWWVKADE
;
A
#
# COMPACT_ATOMS: atom_id res chain seq x y z
N MET A 1 2.86 -8.25 21.54
CA MET A 1 3.36 -8.40 20.15
C MET A 1 2.25 -9.02 19.33
N THR A 2 1.85 -8.39 18.23
CA THR A 2 0.79 -8.86 17.32
C THR A 2 1.35 -8.95 15.91
N VAL A 3 0.66 -9.67 15.03
CA VAL A 3 0.95 -9.69 13.59
C VAL A 3 -0.09 -8.83 12.89
N HIS A 4 0.36 -7.88 12.08
CA HIS A 4 -0.54 -7.03 11.30
C HIS A 4 0.02 -6.76 9.91
N THR A 5 -0.89 -6.60 8.95
CA THR A 5 -0.62 -6.10 7.60
C THR A 5 -0.94 -4.60 7.52
N PHE A 6 -0.05 -3.83 6.88
CA PHE A 6 -0.30 -2.43 6.50
C PHE A 6 -0.48 -2.38 4.98
N PRO A 7 -1.71 -2.29 4.46
CA PRO A 7 -1.95 -2.25 3.02
C PRO A 7 -1.22 -1.08 2.37
N GLN A 8 -0.47 -1.36 1.29
CA GLN A 8 0.30 -0.36 0.55
C GLN A 8 -0.32 -0.10 -0.82
N SER A 9 -0.18 1.14 -1.29
CA SER A 9 -0.65 1.63 -2.58
C SER A 9 0.51 2.18 -3.41
N LEU A 10 0.34 2.24 -4.73
CA LEU A 10 1.26 2.95 -5.63
C LEU A 10 1.13 4.48 -5.55
N SER A 11 0.12 4.95 -4.83
CA SER A 11 -0.15 6.36 -4.54
C SER A 11 -0.54 6.47 -3.07
N PRO A 12 0.42 6.42 -2.14
CA PRO A 12 0.14 6.61 -0.73
C PRO A 12 -0.32 8.05 -0.46
N GLY A 13 -1.23 8.23 0.48
CA GLY A 13 -1.84 9.53 0.79
C GLY A 13 -2.26 9.66 2.25
N ASN A 14 -3.49 10.12 2.49
CA ASN A 14 -3.99 10.44 3.84
C ASN A 14 -3.98 9.25 4.79
N GLU A 15 -4.07 8.02 4.30
CA GLU A 15 -4.00 6.83 5.14
C GLU A 15 -2.66 6.70 5.88
N GLN A 16 -1.58 7.32 5.38
CA GLN A 16 -0.29 7.36 6.06
C GLN A 16 -0.36 8.11 7.39
N ILE A 17 -1.28 9.07 7.56
CA ILE A 17 -1.53 9.74 8.83
C ILE A 17 -2.05 8.74 9.86
N GLU A 18 -3.02 7.91 9.47
CA GLU A 18 -3.62 6.91 10.36
C GLU A 18 -2.61 5.84 10.78
N TYR A 19 -1.64 5.51 9.91
CA TYR A 19 -0.64 4.49 10.21
C TYR A 19 0.54 5.00 11.04
N TRP A 20 1.09 6.18 10.74
CA TRP A 20 2.44 6.55 11.21
C TRP A 20 2.53 7.85 11.99
N HIS A 21 1.54 8.75 11.86
CA HIS A 21 1.65 10.08 12.45
C HIS A 21 1.45 10.05 13.97
N SER A 22 2.21 10.86 14.69
CA SER A 22 2.22 10.92 16.16
C SER A 22 0.88 11.27 16.78
N SER A 23 0.08 12.10 16.08
CA SER A 23 -1.29 12.44 16.49
C SER A 23 -2.23 11.24 16.63
N LYS A 24 -1.84 10.08 16.09
CA LYS A 24 -2.62 8.83 16.16
C LYS A 24 -2.07 7.84 17.18
N ALA A 25 -0.88 8.06 17.72
CA ALA A 25 -0.19 7.09 18.58
C ALA A 25 -0.95 6.77 19.89
N ASP A 26 -1.61 7.76 20.49
CA ASP A 26 -2.35 7.60 21.76
C ASP A 26 -3.87 7.59 21.57
N VAL A 27 -4.35 7.58 20.33
CA VAL A 27 -5.79 7.57 20.04
C VAL A 27 -6.28 6.12 20.09
N GLU A 28 -7.19 5.83 21.00
CA GLU A 28 -7.79 4.51 21.12
C GLU A 28 -8.49 4.12 19.81
N GLY A 29 -8.20 2.92 19.30
CA GLY A 29 -8.75 2.42 18.04
C GLY A 29 -8.08 2.96 16.77
N SER A 30 -7.00 3.76 16.88
CA SER A 30 -6.24 4.19 15.72
C SER A 30 -5.48 3.04 15.04
N ARG A 31 -4.92 3.32 13.86
CA ARG A 31 -4.08 2.37 13.11
C ARG A 31 -2.58 2.55 13.34
N ASN A 32 -2.18 3.48 14.21
CA ASN A 32 -0.79 3.62 14.66
C ASN A 32 -0.53 2.65 15.82
N TRP A 33 -0.65 1.34 15.53
CA TRP A 33 -0.45 0.27 16.51
C TRP A 33 0.99 0.19 17.03
N LEU A 34 1.92 0.82 16.32
CA LEU A 34 3.33 0.85 16.66
C LEU A 34 3.65 1.99 17.64
N GLY A 35 2.69 2.89 17.90
CA GLY A 35 2.86 4.02 18.81
C GLY A 35 3.93 5.02 18.35
N ILE A 36 4.13 5.18 17.04
CA ILE A 36 5.19 6.04 16.49
C ILE A 36 4.93 7.49 16.90
N LYS A 37 5.91 8.10 17.55
CA LYS A 37 5.95 9.53 17.90
C LYS A 37 7.27 10.13 17.46
N SER A 38 7.37 10.47 16.18
CA SER A 38 8.61 11.00 15.60
C SER A 38 8.31 12.22 14.73
N PRO A 39 8.85 13.41 15.06
CA PRO A 39 8.66 14.61 14.24
C PRO A 39 9.15 14.44 12.79
N VAL A 40 10.17 13.61 12.58
CA VAL A 40 10.70 13.32 11.23
C VAL A 40 9.71 12.47 10.43
N VAL A 41 9.06 11.50 11.07
CA VAL A 41 8.01 10.69 10.43
C VAL A 41 6.81 11.58 10.11
N ASP A 42 6.40 12.43 11.06
CA ASP A 42 5.26 13.34 10.90
C ASP A 42 5.45 14.29 9.70
N ASP A 43 6.61 14.92 9.60
CA ASP A 43 6.95 15.81 8.47
C ASP A 43 6.90 15.08 7.12
N LEU A 44 7.48 13.88 7.05
CA LEU A 44 7.49 13.08 5.82
C LEU A 44 6.09 12.62 5.42
N VAL A 45 5.25 12.23 6.38
CA VAL A 45 3.84 11.90 6.14
C VAL A 45 3.10 13.11 5.57
N MET A 46 3.28 14.30 6.16
CA MET A 46 2.63 15.51 5.66
C MET A 46 3.13 15.92 4.28
N LYS A 47 4.41 15.68 3.96
CA LYS A 47 4.94 15.90 2.60
C LYS A 47 4.36 14.94 1.57
N ILE A 48 4.12 13.67 1.93
CA ILE A 48 3.42 12.71 1.06
C ILE A 48 2.00 13.17 0.78
N VAL A 49 1.27 13.58 1.83
CA VAL A 49 -0.12 14.05 1.71
C VAL A 49 -0.25 15.28 0.83
N ASN A 50 0.73 16.19 0.89
CA ASN A 50 0.73 17.45 0.14
C ASN A 50 1.63 17.40 -1.11
N ALA A 51 2.03 16.23 -1.59
CA ALA A 51 2.89 16.13 -2.76
C ALA A 51 2.16 16.63 -4.02
N GLU A 52 2.74 17.61 -4.73
CA GLU A 52 2.15 18.22 -5.92
C GLU A 52 2.54 17.52 -7.23
N SER A 53 3.60 16.71 -7.20
CA SER A 53 4.12 15.98 -8.36
C SER A 53 4.34 14.49 -8.05
N ARG A 54 4.42 13.67 -9.10
CA ARG A 54 4.70 12.24 -8.97
C ARG A 54 6.12 12.03 -8.45
N GLU A 55 7.05 12.84 -8.91
CA GLU A 55 8.46 12.83 -8.53
C GLU A 55 8.61 13.10 -7.03
N ASP A 56 7.93 14.12 -6.52
CA ASP A 56 7.92 14.46 -5.09
C ASP A 56 7.29 13.37 -4.26
N LEU A 57 6.11 12.86 -4.67
CA LEU A 57 5.44 11.77 -3.97
C LEU A 57 6.36 10.55 -3.83
N VAL A 58 7.03 10.16 -4.92
CA VAL A 58 7.98 9.04 -4.92
C VAL A 58 9.18 9.33 -4.02
N ALA A 59 9.74 10.55 -4.06
CA ALA A 59 10.88 10.94 -3.25
C ALA A 59 10.54 10.90 -1.75
N TYR A 60 9.42 11.51 -1.33
CA TYR A 60 8.97 11.53 0.05
C TYR A 60 8.58 10.14 0.56
N THR A 61 7.91 9.32 -0.26
CA THR A 61 7.57 7.94 0.09
C THR A 61 8.84 7.10 0.34
N ARG A 62 9.86 7.24 -0.52
CA ARG A 62 11.15 6.54 -0.33
C ARG A 62 11.88 7.03 0.92
N ALA A 63 11.81 8.32 1.22
CA ALA A 63 12.40 8.88 2.43
C ALA A 63 11.69 8.32 3.69
N LEU A 64 10.36 8.28 3.69
CA LEU A 64 9.57 7.70 4.78
C LEU A 64 9.89 6.22 4.98
N ASP A 65 9.92 5.41 3.91
CA ASP A 65 10.25 3.98 3.97
C ASP A 65 11.62 3.74 4.63
N ARG A 66 12.63 4.57 4.30
CA ARG A 66 13.94 4.49 4.96
C ARG A 66 13.85 4.81 6.44
N VAL A 67 13.20 5.92 6.82
CA VAL A 67 13.09 6.35 8.22
C VAL A 67 12.34 5.29 9.06
N LEU A 68 11.25 4.73 8.54
CA LEU A 68 10.50 3.67 9.22
C LEU A 68 11.34 2.40 9.42
N LYS A 69 12.12 1.99 8.40
CA LYS A 69 13.03 0.84 8.53
C LYS A 69 14.11 1.06 9.57
N TRP A 70 14.70 2.25 9.61
CA TRP A 70 15.71 2.63 10.60
C TRP A 70 15.15 2.74 12.04
N GLY A 71 13.83 2.89 12.20
CA GLY A 71 13.18 2.90 13.50
C GLY A 71 12.90 1.52 14.09
N TYR A 72 13.11 0.43 13.33
CA TYR A 72 12.91 -0.96 13.76
C TYR A 72 11.53 -1.24 14.40
N TYR A 73 10.48 -0.53 13.95
CA TYR A 73 9.14 -0.66 14.52
C TYR A 73 8.48 -2.02 14.26
N VAL A 74 8.92 -2.73 13.21
CA VAL A 74 8.37 -4.03 12.81
C VAL A 74 9.49 -5.01 12.46
N ILE A 75 9.17 -6.30 12.53
CA ILE A 75 9.94 -7.37 11.89
C ILE A 75 9.21 -7.71 10.59
N PRO A 76 9.74 -7.34 9.40
CA PRO A 76 9.08 -7.62 8.13
C PRO A 76 8.94 -9.13 7.90
N GLN A 77 7.80 -9.54 7.34
CA GLN A 77 7.53 -10.92 6.94
C GLN A 77 7.59 -11.06 5.41
N TRP A 78 6.79 -11.95 4.85
CA TRP A 78 6.75 -12.29 3.44
C TRP A 78 5.47 -11.75 2.77
N HIS A 79 5.50 -11.65 1.44
CA HIS A 79 4.33 -11.39 0.61
C HIS A 79 4.36 -12.28 -0.62
N LEU A 80 3.20 -12.50 -1.24
CA LEU A 80 3.10 -13.20 -2.51
C LEU A 80 3.20 -12.18 -3.66
N ASN A 81 4.15 -12.36 -4.57
CA ASN A 81 4.38 -11.46 -5.70
C ASN A 81 3.61 -11.84 -6.98
N LYS A 82 2.61 -12.73 -6.87
CA LYS A 82 1.82 -13.23 -8.00
C LYS A 82 0.37 -13.41 -7.60
N PHE A 83 -0.54 -13.18 -8.55
CA PHE A 83 -1.93 -13.64 -8.43
C PHE A 83 -2.00 -15.11 -8.82
N ARG A 84 -2.60 -15.95 -7.96
CA ARG A 84 -2.90 -17.35 -8.26
C ARG A 84 -4.38 -17.46 -8.58
N LEU A 85 -4.69 -17.72 -9.85
CA LEU A 85 -6.06 -17.72 -10.36
C LEU A 85 -6.40 -19.09 -10.93
N ALA A 86 -7.62 -19.55 -10.68
CA ALA A 86 -8.24 -20.68 -11.35
C ALA A 86 -9.55 -20.20 -11.96
N TYR A 87 -9.76 -20.49 -13.25
CA TYR A 87 -10.93 -20.05 -13.98
C TYR A 87 -11.35 -21.09 -15.02
N ASN A 88 -12.61 -21.04 -15.43
CA ASN A 88 -13.16 -21.98 -16.41
C ASN A 88 -12.48 -21.77 -17.77
N SER A 89 -12.17 -22.85 -18.49
CA SER A 89 -11.56 -22.80 -19.83
C SER A 89 -12.40 -22.06 -20.88
N LYS A 90 -13.70 -21.85 -20.61
CA LYS A 90 -14.62 -21.03 -21.41
C LYS A 90 -14.39 -19.53 -21.27
N ILE A 91 -13.58 -19.08 -20.29
CA ILE A 91 -13.31 -17.66 -20.08
C ILE A 91 -12.05 -17.25 -20.86
N ALA A 92 -12.13 -16.13 -21.57
CA ALA A 92 -11.03 -15.44 -22.23
C ALA A 92 -10.68 -14.14 -21.48
N MET A 93 -9.45 -13.67 -21.67
CA MET A 93 -8.91 -12.46 -21.06
C MET A 93 -8.02 -11.70 -22.06
N PRO A 94 -7.74 -10.42 -21.82
CA PRO A 94 -6.79 -9.66 -22.62
C PRO A 94 -5.40 -10.30 -22.58
N GLU A 95 -4.69 -10.33 -23.71
CA GLU A 95 -3.29 -10.80 -23.76
C GLU A 95 -2.37 -9.94 -22.88
N THR A 96 -2.66 -8.64 -22.80
CA THR A 96 -1.96 -7.69 -21.94
C THR A 96 -2.84 -7.29 -20.78
N MET A 97 -2.47 -7.75 -19.58
CA MET A 97 -3.13 -7.35 -18.34
C MET A 97 -2.71 -5.94 -17.92
N ALA A 98 -3.61 -5.22 -17.26
CA ALA A 98 -3.26 -3.94 -16.68
C ALA A 98 -2.14 -4.11 -15.62
N PRO A 99 -1.13 -3.23 -15.60
CA PRO A 99 0.06 -3.41 -14.78
C PRO A 99 -0.19 -3.29 -13.26
N TYR A 100 -1.30 -2.69 -12.84
CA TYR A 100 -1.51 -2.27 -11.44
C TYR A 100 -2.78 -2.82 -10.78
N ALA A 101 -3.66 -3.47 -11.54
CA ALA A 101 -4.84 -4.13 -11.00
C ALA A 101 -5.33 -5.18 -11.99
N SER A 102 -5.62 -6.38 -11.50
CA SER A 102 -6.37 -7.36 -12.26
C SER A 102 -7.86 -7.13 -11.98
N ASP A 103 -8.51 -6.25 -12.75
CA ASP A 103 -9.98 -6.23 -12.77
C ASP A 103 -10.46 -7.42 -13.62
N LEU A 104 -10.43 -8.59 -12.99
CA LEU A 104 -10.74 -9.87 -13.61
C LEU A 104 -12.20 -9.90 -14.10
N THR A 105 -13.11 -9.19 -13.43
CA THR A 105 -14.54 -9.23 -13.74
C THR A 105 -14.93 -8.28 -14.87
N SER A 106 -14.28 -7.14 -14.98
CA SER A 106 -14.64 -6.14 -15.99
C SER A 106 -13.91 -6.34 -17.32
N THR A 107 -12.78 -7.07 -17.31
CA THR A 107 -11.95 -7.24 -18.51
C THR A 107 -12.02 -8.64 -19.12
N TRP A 108 -12.60 -9.63 -18.44
CA TRP A 108 -12.68 -11.01 -18.94
C TRP A 108 -14.08 -11.30 -19.50
N TRP A 109 -14.18 -12.22 -20.45
CA TRP A 109 -15.44 -12.55 -21.12
C TRP A 109 -15.57 -14.04 -21.39
N VAL A 110 -16.81 -14.51 -21.60
CA VAL A 110 -17.05 -15.86 -22.09
C VAL A 110 -16.68 -15.90 -23.57
N LYS A 111 -15.89 -16.89 -23.97
CA LYS A 111 -15.56 -17.12 -25.39
C LYS A 111 -16.87 -17.27 -26.18
N ALA A 112 -16.93 -16.71 -27.38
CA ALA A 112 -18.05 -16.99 -28.27
C ALA A 112 -18.14 -18.49 -28.51
N ASP A 113 -19.36 -19.03 -28.48
CA ASP A 113 -19.59 -20.41 -28.90
C ASP A 113 -19.28 -20.50 -30.42
N GLU A 114 -18.53 -21.53 -30.84
CA GLU A 114 -18.39 -21.87 -32.26
C GLU A 114 -19.69 -22.41 -32.84
#